data_AF-A0A524KJV2-F1
#
_entry.id   AF-A0A524KJV2-F1
#
_cell.length_a   1.000
_cell.length_b   1.000
_cell.length_c   1.000
_cell.angle_alpha   90.00
_cell.angle_beta   90.00
_cell.angle_gamma   90.00
#
_symmetry.space_group_name_H-M   'P 1'
#
loop_
_entity.id
_entity.type
_entity.pdbx_description
1 polymer ?
#
loop_
_entity_poly.entity_id
_entity_poly.type
_entity_poly.pdbx_seq_one_letter_code
_entity_poly.pdbx_strand_id
1 'polypeptide(L)'
;MAMLLASALVGILRGLIREAMSLAIWVMALWCAARFDAQVADLFSNTLRDPLWRLWAARLALFVGVLFAGSVLAWIVSYFVRRSVITGTDRTLGMLFGLARGVVLAGILVLALELGGFAAEPWWRESKLIPYAAAVAAELRDMAQLQLAEQNGARL
;
A
#
# COMPACT_ATOMS: atom_id res chain seq x y z
N MET A 1 3.87 -17.62 -35.82
CA MET A 1 3.03 -16.60 -35.14
C MET A 1 2.35 -17.15 -33.88
N ALA A 2 1.69 -18.31 -33.92
CA ALA A 2 0.97 -18.88 -32.77
C ALA A 2 1.83 -19.10 -31.50
N MET A 3 3.09 -19.54 -31.65
CA MET A 3 4.03 -19.70 -30.52
C MET A 3 4.38 -18.38 -29.82
N LEU A 4 4.46 -17.28 -30.55
CA LEU A 4 4.75 -15.94 -29.98
C LEU A 4 3.55 -15.40 -29.20
N LEU A 5 2.33 -15.60 -29.73
CA LEU A 5 1.08 -15.22 -29.05
C LEU A 5 0.85 -16.03 -27.77
N ALA A 6 1.11 -17.34 -27.79
CA ALA A 6 1.00 -18.18 -26.61
C ALA A 6 2.00 -17.75 -25.51
N SER A 7 3.24 -17.41 -25.88
CA SER A 7 4.24 -16.95 -24.93
C SER A 7 3.92 -15.57 -24.35
N ALA A 8 3.40 -14.64 -25.16
CA ALA A 8 2.95 -13.33 -24.73
C ALA A 8 1.77 -13.41 -23.75
N LEU A 9 0.77 -14.25 -24.02
CA LEU A 9 -0.40 -14.45 -23.16
C LEU A 9 0.01 -15.03 -21.79
N VAL A 10 0.93 -16.00 -21.80
CA VAL A 10 1.47 -16.59 -20.58
C VAL A 10 2.29 -15.58 -19.76
N GLY A 11 3.01 -14.67 -20.42
CA GLY A 11 3.71 -13.56 -19.76
C GLY A 11 2.76 -12.59 -19.04
N ILE A 12 1.68 -12.18 -19.71
CA ILE A 12 0.66 -11.28 -19.16
C ILE A 12 -0.04 -11.90 -17.94
N LEU A 13 -0.44 -13.17 -18.04
CA LEU A 13 -1.12 -13.89 -16.94
C LEU A 13 -0.21 -14.02 -15.71
N ARG A 14 1.10 -14.24 -15.89
CA ARG A 14 2.05 -14.31 -14.77
C ARG A 14 2.23 -12.97 -14.06
N GLY A 15 2.34 -11.87 -14.82
CA GLY A 15 2.39 -10.52 -14.27
C GLY A 15 1.13 -10.19 -13.47
N LEU A 16 -0.04 -10.57 -13.99
CA LEU A 16 -1.32 -10.34 -13.31
C LEU A 16 -1.44 -11.13 -12.00
N ILE A 17 -0.99 -12.39 -11.95
CA ILE A 17 -0.99 -13.20 -10.72
C ILE A 17 -0.11 -12.56 -9.65
N ARG A 18 1.07 -12.09 -10.03
CA ARG A 18 1.99 -11.40 -9.10
C ARG A 18 1.35 -10.13 -8.55
N GLU A 19 0.68 -9.37 -9.40
CA GLU A 19 0.04 -8.12 -9.01
C GLU A 19 -1.21 -8.36 -8.14
N ALA A 20 -1.99 -9.40 -8.44
CA ALA A 20 -3.13 -9.83 -7.65
C ALA A 20 -2.72 -10.29 -6.24
N MET A 21 -1.60 -11.03 -6.12
CA MET A 21 -1.05 -11.39 -4.82
C MET A 21 -0.62 -10.17 -4.02
N SER A 22 0.06 -9.20 -4.65
CA SER A 22 0.43 -7.94 -3.98
C SER A 22 -0.80 -7.21 -3.47
N LEU A 23 -1.85 -7.09 -4.29
CA LEU A 23 -3.14 -6.51 -3.89
C LEU A 23 -3.77 -7.25 -2.72
N ALA A 24 -3.81 -8.57 -2.77
CA ALA A 24 -4.38 -9.40 -1.71
C ALA A 24 -3.62 -9.21 -0.39
N ILE A 25 -2.29 -9.20 -0.41
CA ILE A 25 -1.45 -8.97 0.77
C ILE A 25 -1.73 -7.60 1.38
N TRP A 26 -1.89 -6.58 0.55
CA TRP A 26 -2.23 -5.23 0.99
C TRP A 26 -3.61 -5.13 1.63
N VAL A 27 -4.63 -5.72 1.00
CA VAL A 27 -5.99 -5.76 1.55
C VAL A 27 -5.99 -6.50 2.89
N MET A 28 -5.29 -7.63 2.98
CA MET A 28 -5.12 -8.38 4.22
C MET A 28 -4.38 -7.57 5.28
N ALA A 29 -3.34 -6.82 4.92
CA ALA A 29 -2.58 -5.99 5.86
C ALA A 29 -3.44 -4.85 6.43
N LEU A 30 -4.19 -4.14 5.59
CA LEU A 30 -5.11 -3.09 6.03
C LEU A 30 -6.25 -3.65 6.89
N TRP A 31 -6.83 -4.77 6.46
CA TRP A 31 -7.89 -5.42 7.21
C TRP A 31 -7.41 -5.90 8.58
N CYS A 32 -6.24 -6.55 8.64
CA CYS A 32 -5.64 -6.98 9.90
C CYS A 32 -5.29 -5.79 10.80
N ALA A 33 -4.67 -4.74 10.24
CA ALA A 33 -4.33 -3.54 11.00
C ALA A 33 -5.58 -2.87 11.59
N ALA A 34 -6.69 -2.78 10.83
CA ALA A 34 -7.93 -2.19 11.32
C ALA A 34 -8.70 -3.08 12.30
N ARG A 35 -8.55 -4.41 12.22
CA ARG A 35 -9.33 -5.36 13.02
C ARG A 35 -8.68 -5.78 14.33
N PHE A 36 -7.34 -5.82 14.35
CA PHE A 36 -6.54 -6.35 15.46
C PHE A 36 -5.71 -5.29 16.19
N ASP A 37 -5.88 -4.00 15.85
CA ASP A 37 -5.19 -2.87 16.48
C ASP A 37 -5.34 -2.84 18.00
N ALA A 38 -6.55 -3.03 18.52
CA ALA A 38 -6.79 -3.01 19.97
C ALA A 38 -6.00 -4.11 20.72
N GLN A 39 -5.94 -5.31 20.15
CA GLN A 39 -5.24 -6.46 20.76
C GLN A 39 -3.72 -6.27 20.75
N VAL A 40 -3.20 -5.70 19.67
CA VAL A 40 -1.77 -5.41 19.55
C VAL A 40 -1.37 -4.16 20.34
N ALA A 41 -2.29 -3.20 20.53
CA ALA A 41 -2.05 -2.01 21.33
C ALA A 41 -1.74 -2.35 22.80
N ASP A 42 -2.33 -3.42 23.34
CA ASP A 42 -2.02 -3.85 24.71
C ASP A 42 -0.56 -4.30 24.89
N LEU A 43 0.10 -4.83 23.85
CA LEU A 43 1.53 -5.13 23.91
C LEU A 43 2.39 -3.87 24.07
N PHE A 44 1.91 -2.73 23.59
CA PHE A 44 2.60 -1.45 23.70
C PHE A 44 2.23 -0.66 24.97
N SER A 45 1.40 -1.23 25.85
CA SER A 45 0.91 -0.57 27.09
C SER A 45 2.03 -0.13 28.04
N ASN A 46 3.11 -0.90 28.11
CA ASN A 46 4.26 -0.58 28.94
C ASN A 46 5.21 0.47 28.32
N THR A 47 5.17 0.66 26.99
CA THR A 47 6.12 1.51 26.27
C THR A 47 5.52 2.87 25.93
N LEU A 48 4.23 2.91 25.61
CA LEU A 48 3.51 4.12 25.18
C LEU A 48 2.37 4.43 26.16
N ARG A 49 2.49 5.58 26.86
CA ARG A 49 1.48 6.06 27.82
C ARG A 49 0.24 6.65 27.14
N ASP A 50 0.40 7.23 25.97
CA ASP A 50 -0.70 7.90 25.27
C ASP A 50 -1.53 6.87 24.46
N PRO A 51 -2.85 6.73 24.75
CA PRO A 51 -3.71 5.75 24.09
C PRO A 51 -3.75 5.88 22.58
N LEU A 52 -3.68 7.12 22.07
CA LEU A 52 -3.75 7.40 20.64
C LEU A 52 -2.52 6.83 19.94
N TRP A 53 -1.33 7.15 20.47
CA TRP A 53 -0.05 6.67 19.97
C TRP A 53 0.08 5.16 20.01
N ARG A 54 -0.45 4.54 21.07
CA ARG A 54 -0.44 3.09 21.25
C ARG A 54 -1.23 2.37 20.16
N LEU A 55 -2.40 2.91 19.81
CA LEU A 55 -3.25 2.36 18.76
C LEU A 55 -2.58 2.45 17.38
N TRP A 56 -1.96 3.61 17.08
CA TRP A 56 -1.26 3.82 15.81
C TRP A 56 0.01 2.97 15.69
N ALA A 57 0.78 2.83 16.76
CA ALA A 57 1.94 1.93 16.80
C ALA A 57 1.53 0.47 16.53
N ALA A 58 0.41 0.02 17.12
CA ALA A 58 -0.14 -1.30 16.90
C ALA A 58 -0.60 -1.53 15.45
N ARG A 59 -1.34 -0.56 14.88
CA ARG A 59 -1.75 -0.59 13.46
C ARG A 59 -0.55 -0.67 12.54
N LEU A 60 0.47 0.14 12.78
CA LEU A 60 1.68 0.16 11.96
C LEU A 60 2.45 -1.17 12.07
N ALA A 61 2.62 -1.68 13.29
CA ALA A 61 3.29 -2.96 13.53
C ALA A 61 2.57 -4.12 12.84
N LEU A 62 1.24 -4.19 12.94
CA LEU A 62 0.41 -5.17 12.23
C LEU A 62 0.53 -5.05 10.73
N PHE A 63 0.41 -3.82 10.23
CA PHE A 63 0.47 -3.54 8.80
C PHE A 63 1.82 -3.99 8.21
N VAL A 64 2.93 -3.58 8.82
CA VAL A 64 4.27 -3.98 8.40
C VAL A 64 4.49 -5.49 8.55
N GLY A 65 4.04 -6.09 9.66
CA GLY A 65 4.14 -7.52 9.91
C GLY A 65 3.43 -8.37 8.86
N VAL A 66 2.20 -8.00 8.49
CA VAL A 66 1.42 -8.70 7.46
C VAL A 66 2.00 -8.48 6.06
N LEU A 67 2.47 -7.26 5.74
CA LEU A 67 3.17 -7.02 4.49
C LEU A 67 4.44 -7.87 4.37
N PHE A 68 5.22 -7.97 5.44
CA PHE A 68 6.43 -8.78 5.46
C PHE A 68 6.11 -10.27 5.26
N ALA A 69 5.21 -10.81 6.08
CA ALA A 69 4.78 -12.21 5.99
C ALA A 69 4.16 -12.53 4.62
N GLY A 70 3.28 -11.67 4.12
CA GLY A 70 2.68 -11.78 2.79
C GLY A 70 3.71 -11.71 1.67
N SER A 71 4.69 -10.82 1.76
CA SER A 71 5.78 -10.71 0.78
C SER A 71 6.66 -11.96 0.74
N VAL A 72 6.96 -12.55 1.91
CA VAL A 72 7.67 -13.83 2.00
C VAL A 72 6.84 -14.94 1.34
N LEU A 73 5.53 -14.99 1.61
CA LEU A 73 4.63 -15.97 0.99
C LEU A 73 4.56 -15.80 -0.53
N ALA A 74 4.40 -14.57 -1.02
CA ALA A 74 4.41 -14.26 -2.45
C ALA A 74 5.76 -14.58 -3.10
N TRP A 75 6.88 -14.40 -2.38
CA TRP A 75 8.20 -14.80 -2.85
C TRP A 75 8.32 -16.31 -3.00
N ILE A 76 7.81 -17.09 -2.03
CA ILE A 76 7.76 -18.55 -2.08
C ILE A 76 6.89 -19.00 -3.28
N VAL A 77 5.68 -18.47 -3.43
CA VAL A 77 4.79 -18.80 -4.56
C VAL A 77 5.46 -18.43 -5.89
N SER A 78 6.09 -17.25 -5.96
CA SER A 78 6.84 -16.82 -7.14
C SER A 78 8.01 -17.75 -7.47
N TYR A 79 8.64 -18.36 -6.47
CA TYR A 79 9.72 -19.32 -6.65
C TYR A 79 9.23 -20.62 -7.29
N PHE A 80 8.07 -21.14 -6.88
CA PHE A 80 7.45 -22.30 -7.51
C PHE A 80 7.01 -22.03 -8.95
N VAL A 81 6.42 -20.86 -9.21
CA VAL A 81 5.99 -20.45 -10.56
C VAL A 81 7.19 -20.29 -11.51
N ARG A 82 8.34 -19.82 -11.02
CA ARG A 82 9.58 -19.64 -11.83
C ARG A 82 10.20 -20.92 -12.35
N ARG A 83 9.82 -22.12 -11.88
CA ARG A 83 10.26 -23.39 -12.49
C ARG A 83 9.63 -23.63 -13.87
N SER A 84 8.62 -22.87 -14.26
CA SER A 84 8.09 -22.86 -15.63
C SER A 84 8.90 -21.90 -16.52
N VAL A 85 9.82 -22.50 -17.28
CA VAL A 85 10.65 -22.00 -18.41
C VAL A 85 10.39 -20.55 -18.89
N ILE A 86 11.51 -19.84 -19.11
CA ILE A 86 11.76 -18.48 -19.64
C ILE A 86 11.89 -17.36 -18.58
N THR A 87 13.16 -17.21 -18.18
CA THR A 87 13.77 -16.16 -17.36
C THR A 87 13.84 -14.83 -18.11
N GLY A 88 13.58 -13.71 -17.42
CA GLY A 88 14.19 -12.43 -17.80
C GLY A 88 13.37 -11.17 -17.51
N THR A 89 12.19 -11.04 -18.10
CA THR A 89 11.65 -9.69 -18.37
C THR A 89 10.80 -9.09 -17.24
N ASP A 90 10.28 -9.88 -16.31
CA ASP A 90 9.16 -9.44 -15.45
C ASP A 90 9.54 -8.94 -14.04
N ARG A 91 10.80 -8.51 -13.83
CA ARG A 91 11.27 -7.98 -12.52
C ARG A 91 11.23 -6.45 -12.45
N THR A 92 11.43 -5.77 -13.57
CA THR A 92 11.48 -4.30 -13.65
C THR A 92 10.09 -3.68 -13.63
N LEU A 93 9.13 -4.24 -14.37
CA LEU A 93 7.73 -3.79 -14.36
C LEU A 93 7.09 -3.95 -12.97
N GLY A 94 7.30 -5.10 -12.31
CA GLY A 94 6.81 -5.31 -10.94
C GLY A 94 7.50 -4.46 -9.87
N MET A 95 8.73 -3.98 -10.11
CA MET A 95 9.41 -3.03 -9.21
C MET A 95 8.88 -1.60 -9.44
N LEU A 96 8.65 -1.22 -10.70
CA LEU A 96 8.11 0.09 -11.08
C LEU A 96 6.65 0.26 -10.63
N PHE A 97 5.81 -0.77 -10.79
CA PHE A 97 4.42 -0.76 -10.33
C PHE A 97 4.31 -0.80 -8.79
N GLY A 98 5.21 -1.54 -8.14
CA GLY A 98 5.34 -1.54 -6.67
C GLY A 98 5.78 -0.19 -6.11
N LEU A 99 6.73 0.49 -6.77
CA LEU A 99 7.13 1.85 -6.43
C LEU A 99 5.99 2.86 -6.65
N ALA A 100 5.33 2.80 -7.80
CA ALA A 100 4.19 3.69 -8.10
C ALA A 100 3.06 3.52 -7.07
N ARG A 101 2.69 2.27 -6.73
CA ARG A 101 1.71 1.99 -5.67
C ARG A 101 2.18 2.46 -4.30
N GLY A 102 3.44 2.23 -3.96
CA GLY A 102 4.03 2.70 -2.69
C GLY A 102 3.96 4.21 -2.53
N VAL A 103 4.20 4.96 -3.61
CA VAL A 103 4.08 6.43 -3.63
C VAL A 103 2.63 6.89 -3.45
N VAL A 104 1.69 6.30 -4.19
CA VAL A 104 0.25 6.61 -4.05
C VAL A 104 -0.25 6.30 -2.64
N LEU A 105 0.14 5.17 -2.08
CA LEU A 105 -0.24 4.75 -0.73
C LEU A 105 0.42 5.60 0.37
N ALA A 106 1.65 6.03 0.19
CA ALA A 106 2.29 7.01 1.08
C ALA A 106 1.51 8.33 1.07
N GLY A 107 1.06 8.78 -0.11
CA GLY A 107 0.18 9.94 -0.26
C GLY A 107 -1.15 9.77 0.49
N ILE A 108 -1.84 8.64 0.31
CA ILE A 108 -3.09 8.33 1.03
C ILE A 108 -2.88 8.30 2.54
N LEU A 109 -1.79 7.70 3.02
CA LEU A 109 -1.47 7.62 4.44
C LEU A 109 -1.23 9.01 5.04
N VAL A 110 -0.50 9.86 4.33
CA VAL A 110 -0.28 11.26 4.73
C VAL A 110 -1.60 12.02 4.75
N LEU A 111 -2.43 11.86 3.73
CA LEU A 111 -3.78 12.46 3.67
C LEU A 111 -4.65 12.03 4.85
N ALA A 112 -4.62 10.74 5.22
CA ALA A 112 -5.35 10.21 6.35
C ALA A 112 -4.85 10.77 7.70
N LEU A 113 -3.53 10.96 7.83
CA LEU A 113 -2.91 11.55 9.03
C LEU A 113 -3.16 13.06 9.12
N GLU A 114 -3.18 13.79 8.00
CA GLU A 114 -3.58 15.19 7.95
C GLU A 114 -5.04 15.38 8.34
N LEU A 115 -5.94 14.56 7.78
CA LEU A 115 -7.36 14.55 8.14
C LEU A 115 -7.59 14.10 9.59
N GLY A 116 -6.69 13.27 10.13
CA GLY A 116 -6.66 12.87 11.53
C GLY A 116 -6.13 13.94 12.49
N GLY A 117 -5.74 15.12 12.01
CA GLY A 117 -5.29 16.24 12.84
C GLY A 117 -3.81 16.23 13.23
N PHE A 118 -3.01 15.31 12.68
CA PHE A 118 -1.58 15.16 13.04
C PHE A 118 -0.66 16.21 12.40
N ALA A 119 -1.20 17.08 11.54
CA ALA A 119 -0.44 18.12 10.84
C ALA A 119 0.19 19.18 11.78
N ALA A 120 -0.30 19.29 13.01
CA ALA A 120 0.17 20.26 14.00
C ALA A 120 1.38 19.77 14.83
N GLU A 121 1.72 18.48 14.75
CA GLU A 121 2.70 17.87 15.64
C GLU A 121 4.17 18.18 15.25
N PRO A 122 5.09 18.30 16.24
CA PRO A 122 6.50 18.63 15.98
C PRO A 122 7.21 17.62 15.07
N TRP A 123 7.00 16.32 15.32
CA TRP A 123 7.59 15.24 14.52
C TRP A 123 7.04 15.20 13.08
N TRP A 124 5.84 15.75 12.85
CA TRP A 124 5.26 15.90 11.53
C TRP A 124 5.96 17.02 10.74
N ARG A 125 6.19 18.16 11.40
CA ARG A 125 6.87 19.33 10.80
C ARG A 125 8.35 19.10 10.51
N GLU A 126 9.03 18.27 11.30
CA GLU A 126 10.46 17.98 11.16
C GLU A 126 10.78 16.86 10.15
N SER A 127 9.76 16.13 9.66
CA SER A 127 9.98 14.96 8.82
C SER A 127 10.32 15.33 7.38
N LYS A 128 11.47 14.85 6.89
CA LYS A 128 11.94 15.10 5.51
C LYS A 128 11.13 14.37 4.43
N LEU A 129 10.36 13.35 4.79
CA LEU A 129 9.60 12.51 3.86
C LEU A 129 8.16 13.01 3.65
N ILE A 130 7.60 13.72 4.64
CA ILE A 130 6.24 14.25 4.60
C ILE A 130 6.01 15.21 3.42
N PRO A 131 6.91 16.17 3.10
CA PRO A 131 6.71 17.09 1.97
C PRO A 131 6.51 16.39 0.62
N TYR A 132 7.21 15.28 0.39
CA TYR A 132 7.11 14.52 -0.87
C TYR A 132 5.78 13.76 -0.99
N ALA A 133 5.34 13.12 0.10
CA ALA A 133 4.06 12.43 0.13
C ALA A 133 2.88 13.40 0.19
N ALA A 134 3.04 14.58 0.78
CA ALA A 134 2.05 15.66 0.80
C ALA A 134 1.77 16.23 -0.60
N ALA A 135 2.79 16.31 -1.47
CA ALA A 135 2.60 16.72 -2.87
C ALA A 135 1.67 15.76 -3.63
N VAL A 136 1.85 14.44 -3.43
CA VAL A 136 0.97 13.41 -4.00
C VAL A 136 -0.42 13.46 -3.36
N ALA A 137 -0.49 13.74 -2.06
CA ALA A 137 -1.75 13.89 -1.35
C ALA A 137 -2.56 15.11 -1.85
N ALA A 138 -1.88 16.20 -2.19
CA ALA A 138 -2.52 17.40 -2.74
C ALA A 138 -3.17 17.12 -4.10
N GLU A 139 -2.46 16.44 -5.01
CA GLU A 139 -3.00 16.01 -6.32
C GLU A 139 -4.23 15.10 -6.17
N LEU A 140 -4.17 14.13 -5.24
CA LEU A 140 -5.29 13.23 -4.97
C LEU A 140 -6.51 13.97 -4.40
N ARG A 141 -6.28 14.96 -3.53
CA ARG A 141 -7.34 15.82 -2.99
C ARG A 141 -7.99 16.65 -4.10
N ASP A 142 -7.20 17.22 -4.98
CA ASP A 142 -7.69 18.06 -6.07
C ASP A 142 -8.57 17.25 -7.04
N MET A 143 -8.11 16.05 -7.42
CA MET A 143 -8.91 15.09 -8.20
C MET A 143 -10.23 14.72 -7.51
N ALA A 144 -10.20 14.45 -6.20
CA ALA A 144 -11.40 14.10 -5.44
C ALA A 144 -12.39 15.27 -5.37
N GLN A 145 -11.90 16.52 -5.25
CA GLN A 145 -12.75 17.71 -5.23
C GLN A 145 -13.37 18.00 -6.60
N LEU A 146 -12.63 17.77 -7.69
CA LEU A 146 -13.14 17.90 -9.07
C LEU A 146 -14.28 16.90 -9.34
N GLN A 147 -14.15 15.65 -8.89
CA GLN A 147 -15.22 14.66 -9.02
C GLN A 147 -16.48 15.02 -8.21
N LEU A 148 -16.32 15.58 -7.01
CA LEU A 148 -17.44 16.06 -6.21
C LEU A 148 -18.13 17.28 -6.85
N ALA A 149 -17.35 18.16 -7.49
CA ALA A 149 -17.87 19.31 -8.22
C ALA A 149 -18.66 18.88 -9.48
N GLU A 150 -18.15 17.92 -10.26
CA GLU A 150 -18.87 17.36 -11.41
C GLU A 150 -20.16 16.61 -10.99
N GLN A 151 -20.10 15.82 -9.91
CA GLN A 151 -21.30 15.13 -9.41
C GLN A 151 -22.38 16.07 -8.88
N ASN A 152 -22.00 17.19 -8.25
CA ASN A 152 -22.95 18.19 -7.77
C ASN A 152 -23.46 19.07 -8.92
N GLY A 153 -22.65 19.34 -9.94
CA GLY A 153 -23.06 20.06 -11.15
C GLY A 153 -24.02 19.28 -12.04
N ALA A 154 -23.92 17.95 -12.08
CA ALA A 154 -24.84 17.08 -12.83
C ALA A 154 -26.20 16.83 -12.13
N ARG A 155 -26.37 17.32 -10.89
CA ARG A 155 -27.60 17.20 -10.10
C ARG A 155 -28.45 18.48 -10.05
N LEU A 156 -27.98 19.57 -10.67
CA LEU A 156 -28.69 20.84 -10.85
C LEU A 156 -29.19 20.98 -12.29
#